data_AF-A0A955JLN5-F1
#
_entry.id   AF-A0A955JLN5-F1
#
_cell.length_a   1.000
_cell.length_b   1.000
_cell.length_c   1.000
_cell.angle_alpha   90.00
_cell.angle_beta   90.00
_cell.angle_gamma   90.00
#
_symmetry.space_group_name_H-M   'P 1'
#
loop_
_entity.id
_entity.type
_entity.pdbx_description
1 polymer ?
#
loop_
_entity_poly.entity_id
_entity_poly.type
_entity_poly.pdbx_seq_one_letter_code
_entity_poly.pdbx_strand_id
1 'polypeptide(L)'
;MILYRQANGKGNVNSLVQIANGVCCPDSGDVCQFTASVTKATVGAITAFSVKDKDGVTVKTTVPAATNARTLRENLVTAINAAGGRLFNGGITIDDDGTNYNISGIGEVVLVSYSKGGSDTTFTKNCTDAYQCIHSFYLFDGVAGANNLTVGGTTTSLGAVTYPSTTAASLKSTVTGISGVVAASSDVVADALRRGYLVTVAVDSEVGVFLNGESAFDISCKPLFTT
;
A
#
# COMPACT_ATOMS: atom_id res chain seq x y z
N MET A 1 -9.27 -20.52 14.09
CA MET A 1 -10.25 -20.27 13.01
C MET A 1 -10.80 -18.86 13.20
N ILE A 2 -10.34 -17.89 12.41
CA ILE A 2 -10.86 -16.52 12.34
C ILE A 2 -10.71 -16.15 10.86
N LEU A 3 -11.75 -16.37 10.05
CA LEU A 3 -12.75 -15.40 9.59
C LEU A 3 -12.15 -14.31 8.69
N TYR A 4 -11.93 -14.70 7.43
CA TYR A 4 -11.89 -13.79 6.30
C TYR A 4 -13.26 -13.10 6.19
N ARG A 5 -13.27 -11.77 6.08
CA ARG A 5 -14.35 -11.07 5.38
C ARG A 5 -13.84 -10.69 4.00
N GLN A 6 -14.24 -11.46 3.00
CA GLN A 6 -14.30 -10.95 1.63
C GLN A 6 -15.39 -9.88 1.56
N ALA A 7 -15.06 -8.73 0.99
CA ALA A 7 -16.06 -7.72 0.66
C ALA A 7 -16.82 -8.19 -0.59
N ASN A 8 -18.03 -8.71 -0.40
CA ASN A 8 -19.05 -8.70 -1.44
C ASN A 8 -19.81 -7.38 -1.31
N GLY A 9 -19.94 -6.68 -2.43
CA GLY A 9 -20.41 -5.30 -2.48
C GLY A 9 -21.80 -5.08 -1.86
N LYS A 10 -21.93 -3.90 -1.25
CA LYS A 10 -22.99 -2.89 -1.37
C LYS A 10 -22.93 -2.05 -0.10
N GLY A 11 -22.53 -0.78 -0.27
CA GLY A 11 -22.60 0.31 0.71
C GLY A 11 -22.40 -0.07 2.17
N ASN A 12 -21.17 0.04 2.67
CA ASN A 12 -20.99 0.26 4.10
C ASN A 12 -19.68 0.98 4.37
N VAL A 13 -19.76 2.11 5.07
CA VAL A 13 -18.66 2.94 5.61
C VAL A 13 -17.75 2.19 6.61
N ASN A 14 -17.84 0.86 6.66
CA ASN A 14 -17.08 -0.04 7.53
C ASN A 14 -16.03 -0.86 6.76
N SER A 15 -15.73 -0.50 5.51
CA SER A 15 -14.53 -0.96 4.79
C SER A 15 -13.32 -0.05 5.04
N LEU A 16 -13.39 0.82 6.05
CA LEU A 16 -12.19 1.35 6.66
C LEU A 16 -11.41 0.17 7.22
N VAL A 17 -10.33 -0.20 6.54
CA VAL A 17 -9.21 -0.84 7.22
C VAL A 17 -8.83 0.15 8.31
N GLN A 18 -9.27 -0.13 9.54
CA GLN A 18 -8.84 0.64 10.68
C GLN A 18 -7.36 0.29 10.86
N ILE A 19 -6.50 1.08 10.23
CA ILE A 19 -5.08 1.07 10.49
C ILE A 19 -4.99 1.47 11.96
N ALA A 20 -4.42 0.61 12.81
CA ALA A 20 -4.14 1.03 14.15
C ALA A 20 -3.19 2.22 14.02
N ASN A 21 -3.58 3.41 14.51
CA ASN A 21 -2.76 4.63 14.49
C ASN A 21 -1.29 4.24 14.66
N GLY A 22 -0.50 4.51 13.62
CA GLY A 22 0.80 3.90 13.42
C GLY A 22 1.64 4.02 14.68
N VAL A 23 1.87 2.90 15.39
CA VAL A 23 2.82 2.87 16.52
C VAL A 23 4.23 3.30 16.05
N CYS A 24 4.44 3.29 14.74
CA CYS A 24 5.71 3.57 14.12
C CYS A 24 5.84 5.01 13.58
N CYS A 25 4.86 5.63 12.91
CA CYS A 25 4.94 7.01 12.39
C CYS A 25 4.14 7.99 13.27
N PRO A 26 4.58 9.25 13.39
CA PRO A 26 3.96 10.22 14.30
C PRO A 26 2.54 10.64 13.87
N ASP A 27 2.24 10.60 12.57
CA ASP A 27 0.98 11.06 12.01
C ASP A 27 0.00 9.89 11.76
N SER A 28 -1.29 10.13 12.01
CA SER A 28 -2.34 9.13 11.80
C SER A 28 -2.53 8.86 10.31
N GLY A 29 -2.42 7.60 9.91
CA GLY A 29 -2.56 7.18 8.51
C GLY A 29 -1.22 6.78 7.86
N ASP A 30 -0.09 7.23 8.40
CA ASP A 30 1.22 6.94 7.83
C ASP A 30 1.62 5.45 7.93
N VAL A 31 2.27 4.97 6.87
CA VAL A 31 2.85 3.63 6.80
C VAL A 31 4.36 3.73 6.97
N CYS A 32 4.92 2.88 7.83
CA CYS A 32 6.37 2.73 7.92
C CYS A 32 6.90 1.72 6.91
N GLN A 33 8.02 2.09 6.29
CA GLN A 33 8.96 1.16 5.70
C GLN A 33 10.23 1.11 6.54
N PHE A 34 10.72 -0.10 6.75
CA PHE A 34 12.01 -0.36 7.37
C PHE A 34 12.93 -1.01 6.36
N THR A 35 14.06 -0.39 6.09
CA THR A 35 15.05 -0.89 5.13
C THR A 35 16.39 -1.15 5.79
N ALA A 36 17.08 -2.16 5.28
CA ALA A 36 18.48 -2.44 5.63
C ALA A 36 19.15 -3.18 4.47
N SER A 37 20.47 -3.04 4.35
CA SER A 37 21.26 -3.81 3.39
C SER A 37 22.27 -4.68 4.12
N VAL A 38 22.29 -5.97 3.79
CA VAL A 38 23.21 -6.95 4.37
C VAL A 38 24.06 -7.56 3.27
N THR A 39 25.38 -7.40 3.34
CA THR A 39 26.29 -8.05 2.40
C THR A 39 26.18 -9.57 2.51
N LYS A 40 26.00 -10.25 1.37
CA LYS A 40 25.81 -11.71 1.29
C LYS A 40 26.90 -12.50 1.99
N ALA A 41 28.16 -12.09 1.84
CA ALA A 41 29.32 -12.74 2.48
C ALA A 41 29.22 -12.77 4.01
N THR A 42 28.35 -11.95 4.59
CA THR A 42 28.25 -11.76 6.03
C THR A 42 26.86 -12.01 6.60
N VAL A 43 25.92 -12.48 5.77
CA VAL A 43 24.54 -12.76 6.18
C VAL A 43 24.48 -13.82 7.29
N GLY A 44 25.38 -14.82 7.24
CA GLY A 44 25.47 -15.89 8.23
C GLY A 44 26.00 -15.43 9.60
N ALA A 45 26.52 -14.21 9.69
CA ALA A 45 26.93 -13.63 10.97
C ALA A 45 25.78 -12.92 11.70
N ILE A 46 24.59 -12.83 11.11
CA ILE A 46 23.39 -12.32 11.78
C ILE A 46 22.89 -13.37 12.77
N THR A 47 22.72 -12.96 14.02
CA THR A 47 22.38 -13.85 15.15
C THR A 47 21.14 -13.44 15.91
N ALA A 48 20.67 -12.20 15.74
CA ALA A 48 19.44 -11.72 16.35
C ALA A 48 18.80 -10.58 15.57
N PHE A 49 17.50 -10.40 15.77
CA PHE A 49 16.74 -9.23 15.33
C PHE A 49 16.04 -8.59 16.51
N SER A 50 15.99 -7.26 16.51
CA SER A 50 15.30 -6.45 17.51
C SER A 50 14.06 -5.81 16.88
N VAL A 51 12.89 -6.06 17.47
CA VAL A 51 11.59 -5.59 16.98
C VAL A 51 10.82 -5.00 18.15
N LYS A 52 10.13 -3.86 17.99
CA LYS A 52 9.26 -3.37 19.07
C LYS A 52 7.95 -4.14 19.11
N ASP A 53 7.51 -4.49 20.31
CA ASP A 53 6.15 -4.98 20.54
C ASP A 53 5.11 -3.85 20.53
N LYS A 54 3.84 -4.21 20.74
CA LYS A 54 2.70 -3.29 20.78
C LYS A 54 2.80 -2.22 21.88
N ASP A 55 3.57 -2.48 22.94
CA ASP A 55 3.74 -1.58 24.07
C ASP A 55 4.99 -0.69 23.90
N GLY A 56 5.68 -0.82 22.75
CA GLY A 56 6.88 -0.06 22.41
C GLY A 56 8.17 -0.63 22.98
N VAL A 57 8.13 -1.81 23.60
CA VAL A 57 9.30 -2.48 24.19
C VAL A 57 10.06 -3.22 23.10
N THR A 58 11.39 -3.05 23.07
CA THR A 58 12.25 -3.76 22.13
C THR A 58 12.43 -5.22 22.56
N VAL A 59 11.90 -6.14 21.75
CA VAL A 59 12.09 -7.59 21.89
C VAL A 59 13.23 -8.03 20.97
N LYS A 60 14.29 -8.56 21.57
CA LYS A 60 15.45 -9.10 20.84
C LYS A 60 15.32 -10.63 20.73
N THR A 61 15.21 -11.12 19.51
CA THR A 61 15.00 -12.54 19.20
C THR A 61 16.25 -13.13 18.57
N THR A 62 16.84 -14.14 19.20
CA THR A 62 17.93 -14.93 18.63
C THR A 62 17.42 -15.78 17.48
N VAL A 63 18.17 -15.81 16.37
CA VAL A 63 17.81 -16.54 15.15
C VAL A 63 18.99 -17.39 14.67
N PRO A 64 18.73 -18.51 13.99
CA PRO A 64 19.81 -19.31 13.39
C PRO A 64 20.53 -18.53 12.27
N ALA A 65 21.76 -18.92 11.94
CA ALA A 65 22.50 -18.30 10.85
C ALA A 65 21.76 -18.48 9.52
N ALA A 66 21.51 -17.38 8.81
CA ALA A 66 20.95 -17.41 7.46
C ALA A 66 22.05 -17.72 6.43
N THR A 67 21.72 -18.44 5.37
CA THR A 67 22.63 -18.74 4.25
C THR A 67 22.16 -18.13 2.93
N ASN A 68 20.90 -17.72 2.86
CA ASN A 68 20.27 -17.16 1.67
C ASN A 68 19.13 -16.21 2.04
N ALA A 69 18.58 -15.49 1.06
CA ALA A 69 17.46 -14.56 1.26
C ALA A 69 16.24 -15.21 1.93
N ARG A 70 15.92 -16.48 1.61
CA ARG A 70 14.78 -17.20 2.18
C ARG A 70 14.94 -17.41 3.69
N THR A 71 16.06 -17.97 4.11
CA THR A 71 16.37 -18.22 5.52
C THR A 71 16.49 -16.91 6.30
N LEU A 72 17.04 -15.85 5.70
CA LEU A 72 17.06 -14.51 6.30
C LEU A 72 15.64 -13.97 6.53
N ARG A 73 14.73 -14.16 5.57
CA ARG A 73 13.33 -13.76 5.68
C ARG A 73 12.61 -14.54 6.78
N GLU A 74 12.79 -15.85 6.84
CA GLU A 74 12.19 -16.72 7.87
C GLU A 74 12.64 -16.33 9.29
N ASN A 75 13.92 -15.98 9.44
CA ASN A 75 14.45 -15.46 10.70
C ASN A 75 13.80 -14.14 11.11
N LEU A 76 13.64 -13.21 10.18
CA LEU A 76 13.00 -11.92 10.45
C LEU A 76 11.51 -12.11 10.79
N VAL A 77 10.80 -13.00 10.09
CA VAL A 77 9.41 -13.36 10.41
C VAL A 77 9.30 -13.97 11.81
N THR A 78 10.23 -14.84 12.19
CA THR A 78 10.30 -15.42 13.54
C THR A 78 10.43 -14.34 14.61
N ALA A 79 11.33 -13.37 14.40
CA ALA A 79 11.53 -12.27 15.34
C ALA A 79 10.30 -11.36 15.47
N ILE A 80 9.60 -11.08 14.36
CA ILE A 80 8.35 -10.31 14.39
C ILE A 80 7.27 -11.05 15.17
N ASN A 81 7.10 -12.35 14.93
CA ASN A 81 6.12 -13.16 15.64
C ASN A 81 6.44 -13.23 17.14
N ALA A 82 7.71 -13.32 17.52
CA ALA A 82 8.14 -13.30 18.91
C ALA A 82 7.83 -11.97 19.62
N ALA A 83 7.87 -10.84 18.89
CA ALA A 83 7.44 -9.54 19.39
C ALA A 83 5.91 -9.35 19.39
N GLY A 84 5.13 -10.35 18.96
CA GLY A 84 3.68 -10.26 18.83
C GLY A 84 3.20 -9.35 17.69
N GLY A 85 4.10 -8.97 16.78
CA GLY A 85 3.81 -8.10 15.64
C GLY A 85 3.03 -8.82 14.53
N ARG A 86 2.33 -8.05 13.69
CA ARG A 86 1.61 -8.56 12.51
C ARG A 86 2.06 -7.83 11.25
N LEU A 87 2.36 -8.59 10.20
CA LEU A 87 2.63 -8.05 8.88
C LEU A 87 1.31 -7.83 8.13
N PHE A 88 1.13 -6.68 7.50
CA PHE A 88 0.00 -6.37 6.63
C PHE A 88 0.43 -6.21 5.16
N ASN A 89 -0.55 -6.26 4.25
CA ASN A 89 -0.50 -6.10 2.78
C ASN A 89 0.70 -5.29 2.25
N GLY A 90 1.85 -5.94 2.14
CA GLY A 90 3.15 -5.37 1.77
C GLY A 90 4.30 -6.31 2.17
N GLY A 91 4.21 -6.88 3.37
CA GLY A 91 5.09 -7.96 3.82
C GLY A 91 6.56 -7.57 4.02
N ILE A 92 7.39 -8.58 4.33
CA ILE A 92 8.85 -8.49 4.25
C ILE A 92 9.26 -8.90 2.84
N THR A 93 10.09 -8.10 2.20
CA THR A 93 10.81 -8.42 0.97
C THR A 93 12.30 -8.45 1.26
N ILE A 94 12.99 -9.40 0.63
CA ILE A 94 14.45 -9.47 0.64
C ILE A 94 14.87 -9.62 -0.81
N ASP A 95 15.36 -8.53 -1.39
CA ASP A 95 15.80 -8.48 -2.77
C ASP A 95 17.31 -8.73 -2.85
N ASP A 96 17.70 -9.53 -3.84
CA ASP A 96 19.09 -9.86 -4.12
C ASP A 96 19.59 -8.98 -5.28
N ASP A 97 20.55 -8.09 -5.02
CA ASP A 97 21.16 -7.21 -6.03
C ASP A 97 22.46 -7.77 -6.65
N GLY A 98 22.81 -9.01 -6.33
CA GLY A 98 24.06 -9.66 -6.68
C GLY A 98 25.11 -9.63 -5.56
N THR A 99 25.18 -8.56 -4.76
CA THR A 99 26.19 -8.35 -3.71
C THR A 99 25.60 -8.36 -2.30
N ASN A 100 24.42 -7.79 -2.14
CA ASN A 100 23.70 -7.62 -0.88
C ASN A 100 22.31 -8.28 -0.94
N TYR A 101 21.78 -8.54 0.24
CA TYR A 101 20.37 -8.75 0.48
C TYR A 101 19.79 -7.44 1.02
N ASN A 102 18.91 -6.82 0.24
CA ASN A 102 18.22 -5.59 0.58
C ASN A 102 16.88 -5.96 1.21
N ILE A 103 16.78 -5.72 2.52
CA ILE A 103 15.61 -6.00 3.33
C ILE A 103 14.68 -4.78 3.26
N SER A 104 13.41 -5.01 2.97
CA SER A 104 12.34 -4.01 3.03
C SER A 104 11.16 -4.63 3.79
N GLY A 105 10.74 -4.00 4.88
CA GLY A 105 9.57 -4.41 5.65
C GLY A 105 8.55 -3.28 5.70
N ILE A 106 7.31 -3.56 5.29
CA ILE A 106 6.22 -2.58 5.32
C ILE A 106 5.13 -3.09 6.25
N GLY A 107 4.69 -2.26 7.20
CA GLY A 107 3.58 -2.58 8.10
C GLY A 107 3.64 -1.86 9.45
N GLU A 108 2.76 -2.27 10.37
CA GLU A 108 2.62 -1.70 11.72
C GLU A 108 3.75 -2.12 12.68
N VAL A 109 4.68 -2.98 12.25
CA VAL A 109 5.75 -3.52 13.09
C VAL A 109 7.00 -2.66 13.00
N VAL A 110 7.59 -2.27 14.14
CA VAL A 110 8.85 -1.49 14.15
C VAL A 110 10.07 -2.42 14.13
N LEU A 111 10.73 -2.53 12.98
CA LEU A 111 12.04 -3.17 12.90
C LEU A 111 13.11 -2.20 13.41
N VAL A 112 13.83 -2.59 14.47
CA VAL A 112 14.79 -1.71 15.15
C VAL A 112 16.20 -1.96 14.64
N SER A 113 16.68 -3.19 14.78
CA SER A 113 18.06 -3.55 14.43
C SER A 113 18.23 -5.04 14.16
N TYR A 114 19.37 -5.41 13.60
CA TYR A 114 19.86 -6.78 13.60
C TYR A 114 21.28 -6.85 14.17
N SER A 115 21.59 -7.95 14.85
CA SER A 115 22.90 -8.16 15.47
C SER A 115 23.79 -9.00 14.59
N LYS A 116 24.98 -8.48 14.26
CA LYS A 116 26.00 -9.15 13.46
C LYS A 116 27.35 -9.06 14.18
N GLY A 117 27.92 -10.21 14.55
CA GLY A 117 29.25 -10.26 15.20
C GLY A 117 29.36 -9.42 16.48
N GLY A 118 28.28 -9.36 17.28
CA GLY A 118 28.23 -8.59 18.53
C GLY A 118 27.95 -7.09 18.38
N SER A 119 27.79 -6.58 17.15
CA SER A 119 27.35 -5.21 16.87
C SER A 119 25.94 -5.18 16.33
N ASP A 120 25.17 -4.16 16.69
CA ASP A 120 23.80 -3.96 16.19
C ASP A 120 23.82 -2.95 15.03
N THR A 121 23.19 -3.32 13.91
CA THR A 121 22.94 -2.42 12.78
C THR A 121 21.47 -2.06 12.77
N THR A 122 21.17 -0.76 12.80
CA THR A 122 19.80 -0.24 12.81
C THR A 122 19.17 -0.31 11.43
N PHE A 123 17.88 -0.62 11.38
CA PHE A 123 17.09 -0.40 10.18
C PHE A 123 16.88 1.10 9.97
N THR A 124 16.94 1.52 8.71
CA THR A 124 16.47 2.85 8.31
C THR A 124 14.95 2.83 8.29
N LYS A 125 14.33 3.77 8.97
CA LYS A 125 12.88 3.94 9.00
C LYS A 125 12.48 5.11 8.09
N ASN A 126 11.57 4.85 7.17
CA ASN A 126 10.91 5.85 6.34
C ASN A 126 9.41 5.85 6.65
N CYS A 127 8.83 7.04 6.75
CA CYS A 127 7.38 7.24 6.86
C CYS A 127 6.86 7.74 5.51
N THR A 128 5.74 7.21 5.05
CA THR A 128 5.00 7.76 3.92
C THR A 128 3.52 7.84 4.27
N ASP A 129 2.86 8.86 3.74
CA ASP A 129 1.41 8.99 3.82
C ASP A 129 0.74 7.71 3.30
N ALA A 130 -0.40 7.39 3.91
CA ALA A 130 -1.15 6.15 3.72
C ALA A 130 -1.27 5.73 2.26
N TYR A 131 -1.18 4.42 2.02
CA TYR A 131 -1.43 3.72 0.76
C TYR A 131 -2.21 4.55 -0.27
N GLN A 132 -1.59 4.80 -1.43
CA GLN A 132 -2.35 5.28 -2.56
C GLN A 132 -3.28 4.14 -3.01
N CYS A 133 -4.59 4.37 -2.91
CA CYS A 133 -5.61 3.48 -3.43
C CYS A 133 -5.96 3.89 -4.86
N ILE A 134 -5.84 2.93 -5.76
CA ILE A 134 -6.25 3.05 -7.15
C ILE A 134 -7.65 2.45 -7.28
N HIS A 135 -8.62 3.29 -7.62
CA HIS A 135 -10.02 2.94 -7.84
C HIS A 135 -10.32 2.88 -9.34
N SER A 136 -10.87 1.77 -9.81
CA SER A 136 -11.21 1.59 -11.22
C SER A 136 -12.71 1.55 -11.46
N PHE A 137 -13.17 2.31 -12.45
CA PHE A 137 -14.57 2.41 -12.87
C PHE A 137 -14.69 2.24 -14.38
N TYR A 138 -15.84 1.71 -14.82
CA TYR A 138 -16.24 1.80 -16.21
C TYR A 138 -17.24 2.93 -16.39
N LEU A 139 -16.91 3.83 -17.30
CA LEU A 139 -17.75 4.93 -17.73
C LEU A 139 -18.30 4.60 -19.12
N PHE A 140 -19.54 4.13 -19.17
CA PHE A 140 -20.17 3.65 -20.40
C PHE A 140 -20.83 4.78 -21.20
N ASP A 141 -20.82 4.63 -22.53
CA ASP A 141 -21.64 5.41 -23.46
C ASP A 141 -23.14 5.13 -23.22
N GLY A 142 -23.97 6.15 -23.44
CA GLY A 142 -25.43 6.02 -23.41
C GLY A 142 -26.05 5.98 -22.00
N VAL A 143 -25.26 6.20 -20.94
CA VAL A 143 -25.81 6.42 -19.58
C VAL A 143 -26.55 7.76 -19.56
N ALA A 144 -27.83 7.73 -19.15
CA ALA A 144 -28.66 8.93 -19.10
C ALA A 144 -28.19 9.90 -18.01
N GLY A 145 -28.05 11.17 -18.36
CA GLY A 145 -27.65 12.23 -17.45
C GLY A 145 -26.14 12.46 -17.36
N ALA A 146 -25.74 13.34 -16.46
CA ALA A 146 -24.33 13.64 -16.22
C ALA A 146 -23.70 12.56 -15.33
N ASN A 147 -22.52 12.08 -15.72
CA ASN A 147 -21.73 11.21 -14.86
C ASN A 147 -21.03 12.04 -13.80
N ASN A 148 -21.12 11.65 -12.54
CA ASN A 148 -20.57 12.39 -11.41
C ASN A 148 -19.55 11.53 -10.68
N LEU A 149 -18.31 11.99 -10.63
CA LEU A 149 -17.23 11.37 -9.88
C LEU A 149 -17.09 12.09 -8.54
N THR A 150 -17.30 11.36 -7.46
CA THR A 150 -17.11 11.84 -6.09
C THR A 150 -15.78 11.33 -5.57
N VAL A 151 -14.91 12.25 -5.13
CA VAL A 151 -13.64 11.97 -4.47
C VAL A 151 -13.66 12.66 -3.11
N GLY A 152 -13.64 11.87 -2.04
CA GLY A 152 -13.85 12.34 -0.67
C GLY A 152 -15.19 13.07 -0.56
N GLY A 153 -15.16 14.35 -0.17
CA GLY A 153 -16.35 15.20 -0.09
C GLY A 153 -16.69 15.97 -1.37
N THR A 154 -15.88 15.86 -2.43
CA THR A 154 -16.04 16.67 -3.65
C THR A 154 -16.67 15.86 -4.76
N THR A 155 -17.78 16.34 -5.32
CA THR A 155 -18.43 15.74 -6.51
C THR A 155 -18.18 16.59 -7.74
N THR A 156 -17.55 16.01 -8.75
CA THR A 156 -17.23 16.66 -10.03
C THR A 156 -17.98 15.98 -11.16
N SER A 157 -18.62 16.77 -12.03
CA SER A 157 -19.29 16.23 -13.21
C SER A 157 -18.29 15.93 -14.33
N LEU A 158 -18.33 14.71 -14.85
CA LEU A 158 -17.65 14.27 -16.08
C LEU A 158 -18.53 14.52 -17.32
N GLY A 159 -19.75 15.01 -17.13
CA GLY A 159 -20.71 15.26 -18.20
C GLY A 159 -21.37 13.99 -18.77
N ALA A 160 -22.16 14.18 -19.81
CA ALA A 160 -22.68 13.08 -20.61
C ALA A 160 -21.56 12.50 -21.46
N VAL A 161 -21.49 11.17 -21.52
CA VAL A 161 -20.45 10.46 -22.26
C VAL A 161 -21.06 9.95 -23.55
N THR A 162 -20.46 10.34 -24.66
CA THR A 162 -20.82 9.83 -25.99
C THR A 162 -19.55 9.30 -26.63
N TYR A 163 -19.47 7.99 -26.79
CA TYR A 163 -18.31 7.37 -27.43
C TYR A 163 -18.49 7.39 -28.96
N PRO A 164 -17.50 7.84 -29.76
CA PRO A 164 -16.14 8.27 -29.39
C PRO A 164 -15.95 9.81 -29.36
N SER A 165 -17.02 10.61 -29.30
CA SER A 165 -16.91 12.08 -29.37
C SER A 165 -16.39 12.73 -28.10
N THR A 166 -16.77 12.21 -26.93
CA THR A 166 -16.04 12.45 -25.68
C THR A 166 -14.64 11.86 -25.84
N THR A 167 -13.57 12.51 -25.35
CA THR A 167 -12.21 11.96 -25.49
C THR A 167 -11.68 11.50 -24.14
N ALA A 168 -10.84 10.46 -24.17
CA ALA A 168 -10.14 10.01 -22.96
C ALA A 168 -9.28 11.14 -22.36
N ALA A 169 -8.64 11.96 -23.21
CA ALA A 169 -7.85 13.11 -22.78
C ALA A 169 -8.69 14.18 -22.06
N SER A 170 -9.87 14.51 -22.58
CA SER A 170 -10.77 15.48 -21.93
C SER A 170 -11.26 14.96 -20.58
N LEU A 171 -11.62 13.68 -20.48
CA LEU A 171 -12.02 13.05 -19.22
C LEU A 171 -10.85 12.99 -18.23
N LYS A 172 -9.65 12.61 -18.70
CA LYS A 172 -8.43 12.57 -17.88
C LYS A 172 -8.12 13.93 -17.28
N SER A 173 -8.16 15.00 -18.09
CA SER A 173 -7.90 16.36 -17.60
C SER A 173 -8.86 16.76 -16.48
N THR A 174 -10.14 16.37 -16.57
CA THR A 174 -11.11 16.61 -15.50
C THR A 174 -10.78 15.78 -14.26
N VAL A 175 -10.56 14.47 -14.41
CA VAL A 175 -10.27 13.55 -13.30
C VAL A 175 -9.01 13.96 -12.53
N THR A 176 -7.89 14.23 -13.22
CA THR A 176 -6.63 14.59 -12.58
C THR A 176 -6.63 16.02 -12.01
N GLY A 177 -7.62 16.85 -12.37
CA GLY A 177 -7.82 18.18 -11.81
C GLY A 177 -8.65 18.20 -10.51
N ILE A 178 -9.22 17.06 -10.10
CA ILE A 178 -10.01 16.97 -8.86
C ILE A 178 -9.06 17.03 -7.66
N SER A 179 -9.36 17.90 -6.69
CA SER A 179 -8.59 17.98 -5.45
C SER A 179 -8.58 16.64 -4.72
N GLY A 180 -7.39 16.23 -4.24
CA GLY A 180 -7.19 14.93 -3.58
C GLY A 180 -6.92 13.76 -4.54
N VAL A 181 -7.01 13.97 -5.86
CA VAL A 181 -6.56 12.97 -6.84
C VAL A 181 -5.07 13.11 -7.09
N VAL A 182 -4.35 11.99 -7.04
CA VAL A 182 -2.95 11.93 -7.40
C VAL A 182 -2.83 11.75 -8.92
N ALA A 183 -2.59 12.87 -9.61
CA ALA A 183 -2.58 12.95 -11.07
C ALA A 183 -1.60 11.97 -11.74
N ALA A 184 -0.41 11.76 -11.14
CA ALA A 184 0.63 10.91 -11.72
C ALA A 184 0.24 9.42 -11.80
N SER A 185 -0.69 8.98 -10.96
CA SER A 185 -1.15 7.58 -10.87
C SER A 185 -2.58 7.38 -11.34
N SER A 186 -3.22 8.44 -11.85
CA SER A 186 -4.59 8.42 -12.34
C SER A 186 -4.62 8.48 -13.86
N ASP A 187 -5.55 7.76 -14.47
CA ASP A 187 -5.64 7.68 -15.93
C ASP A 187 -7.08 7.49 -16.41
N VAL A 188 -7.31 7.83 -17.68
CA VAL A 188 -8.54 7.50 -18.39
C VAL A 188 -8.17 6.95 -19.74
N VAL A 189 -8.62 5.73 -20.02
CA VAL A 189 -8.30 5.02 -21.26
C VAL A 189 -9.59 4.67 -21.98
N ALA A 190 -9.64 4.90 -23.29
CA ALA A 190 -10.76 4.50 -24.13
C ALA A 190 -10.84 2.97 -24.23
N ASP A 191 -12.02 2.41 -24.04
CA ASP A 191 -12.32 1.00 -24.25
C ASP A 191 -13.34 0.86 -25.39
N ALA A 192 -12.81 0.58 -26.58
CA ALA A 192 -13.61 0.44 -27.80
C ALA A 192 -14.54 -0.78 -27.75
N LEU A 193 -14.14 -1.87 -27.06
CA LEU A 193 -14.93 -3.10 -26.96
C LEU A 193 -16.17 -2.88 -26.09
N ARG A 194 -16.04 -2.08 -25.02
CA ARG A 194 -17.13 -1.73 -24.12
C ARG A 194 -17.84 -0.43 -24.47
N ARG A 195 -17.41 0.25 -25.55
CA ARG A 195 -17.90 1.57 -25.97
C ARG A 195 -17.93 2.55 -24.79
N GLY A 196 -16.77 2.77 -24.17
CA GLY A 196 -16.68 3.62 -22.99
C GLY A 196 -15.24 3.93 -22.59
N TYR A 197 -15.05 4.19 -21.31
CA TYR A 197 -13.74 4.54 -20.73
C TYR A 197 -13.50 3.76 -19.45
N LEU A 198 -12.28 3.23 -19.31
CA LEU A 198 -11.75 2.81 -18.03
C LEU A 198 -11.19 4.04 -17.32
N VAL A 199 -11.78 4.38 -16.18
CA VAL A 199 -11.37 5.51 -15.34
C VAL A 199 -10.64 4.96 -14.14
N THR A 200 -9.40 5.37 -13.96
CA THR A 200 -8.51 4.97 -12.86
C THR A 200 -8.21 6.22 -12.03
N VAL A 201 -8.62 6.21 -10.77
CA VAL A 201 -8.48 7.34 -9.84
C VAL A 201 -7.64 6.91 -8.66
N ALA A 202 -6.51 7.57 -8.49
CA ALA A 202 -5.60 7.34 -7.38
C ALA A 202 -5.82 8.41 -6.29
N VAL A 203 -6.05 7.97 -5.06
CA VAL A 203 -6.29 8.84 -3.89
C VAL A 203 -5.64 8.23 -2.64
N ASP A 204 -5.56 8.99 -1.55
CA ASP A 204 -5.14 8.46 -0.26
C ASP A 204 -6.13 7.40 0.25
N SER A 205 -5.66 6.42 1.02
CA SER A 205 -6.48 5.25 1.38
C SER A 205 -7.72 5.53 2.22
N GLU A 206 -7.78 6.69 2.86
CA GLU A 206 -8.93 7.11 3.66
C GLU A 206 -10.01 7.82 2.81
N VAL A 207 -9.68 8.16 1.57
CA VAL A 207 -10.56 8.90 0.66
C VAL A 207 -11.47 7.94 -0.09
N GLY A 208 -12.78 8.06 0.16
CA GLY A 208 -13.78 7.33 -0.63
C GLY A 208 -13.89 7.86 -2.05
N VAL A 209 -14.01 6.96 -3.04
CA VAL A 209 -14.24 7.32 -4.45
C VAL A 209 -15.47 6.59 -4.99
N PHE A 210 -16.37 7.34 -5.63
CA PHE A 210 -17.62 6.82 -6.19
C PHE A 210 -17.91 7.41 -7.56
N LEU A 211 -18.43 6.61 -8.48
CA LEU A 211 -18.94 7.08 -9.77
C LEU A 211 -20.47 6.91 -9.78
N ASN A 212 -21.21 8.00 -9.92
CA ASN A 212 -22.67 8.03 -9.85
C ASN A 212 -23.23 7.42 -8.54
N GLY A 213 -22.49 7.54 -7.44
CA GLY A 213 -22.83 6.93 -6.15
C GLY A 213 -22.48 5.45 -6.03
N GLU A 214 -21.96 4.83 -7.09
CA GLU A 214 -21.52 3.43 -7.10
C GLU A 214 -20.03 3.32 -6.77
N SER A 215 -19.66 2.24 -6.07
CA SER A 215 -18.26 1.94 -5.75
C SER A 215 -17.48 1.44 -6.97
N ALA A 216 -16.16 1.60 -6.93
CA ALA A 216 -15.26 1.04 -7.93
C ALA A 216 -15.42 -0.49 -8.03
N PHE A 217 -15.29 -1.03 -9.25
CA PHE A 217 -15.32 -2.48 -9.44
C PHE A 217 -14.01 -3.15 -9.02
N ASP A 218 -12.92 -2.37 -8.98
CA ASP A 218 -11.61 -2.80 -8.50
C ASP A 218 -10.95 -1.69 -7.68
N ILE A 219 -10.32 -2.08 -6.58
CA ILE A 219 -9.62 -1.18 -5.67
C ILE A 219 -8.29 -1.84 -5.30
N SER A 220 -7.19 -1.19 -5.66
CA SER A 220 -5.84 -1.65 -5.30
C SER A 220 -5.13 -0.59 -4.47
N CYS A 221 -4.89 -0.88 -3.20
CA CYS A 221 -4.14 0.00 -2.31
C CYS A 221 -2.71 -0.50 -2.18
N LYS A 222 -1.73 0.34 -2.55
CA LYS A 222 -0.30 0.06 -2.35
C LYS A 222 0.39 1.26 -1.73
N PRO A 223 1.36 1.06 -0.83
CA PRO A 223 2.13 2.16 -0.28
C PRO A 223 3.17 2.57 -1.33
N LEU A 224 3.24 3.86 -1.64
CA LEU A 224 4.20 4.42 -2.59
C LEU A 224 5.40 4.98 -1.84
N PHE A 225 6.30 4.09 -1.43
CA PHE A 225 7.62 4.53 -0.97
C PHE A 225 8.40 5.00 -2.20
N THR A 226 8.52 6.33 -2.36
CA THR A 226 9.41 6.91 -3.37
C THR A 226 10.86 6.66 -2.92
N THR A 227 11.63 6.01 -3.78
CA THR A 227 13.09 5.88 -3.65
C THR A 227 13.79 7.10 -4.23
#